data_AF-A0A8D8D6V2-F1
#
_entry.id   AF-A0A8D8D6V2-F1
#
_cell.length_a   1.000
_cell.length_b   1.000
_cell.length_c   1.000
_cell.angle_alpha   90.00
_cell.angle_beta   90.00
_cell.angle_gamma   90.00
#
_symmetry.space_group_name_H-M   'P 1'
#
loop_
_entity.id
_entity.type
_entity.pdbx_description
1 polymer ?
#
loop_
_entity_poly.entity_id
_entity_poly.type
_entity_poly.pdbx_seq_one_letter_code
_entity_poly.pdbx_strand_id
1 'polypeptide(L)'
;RSDAKLVKVGRELQDAYGVQIKRIVADFSAGAPIYSHIRKELAGIDIGILVNNVGIVPDNGLDLFENHPAEDYLRMVNVNIVSTLLMTHLVLPIMKKARRGMVINVSS
;
A
#
# COMPACT_ATOMS: atom_id res chain seq x y z
N ARG A 1 4.12 7.70 2.27
CA ARG A 1 4.15 9.15 2.63
C ARG A 1 5.47 9.62 3.27
N SER A 2 5.95 9.10 4.41
CA SER A 2 7.18 9.63 5.04
C SER A 2 8.42 8.78 4.74
N ASP A 3 9.35 9.30 3.93
CA ASP A 3 10.63 8.63 3.65
C ASP A 3 11.46 8.42 4.92
N ALA A 4 11.53 9.42 5.80
CA ALA A 4 12.26 9.33 7.07
C ALA A 4 11.81 8.15 7.95
N LYS A 5 10.49 7.92 8.07
CA LYS A 5 9.97 6.75 8.80
C LYS A 5 10.34 5.43 8.12
N LEU A 6 10.28 5.38 6.78
CA LEU A 6 10.68 4.20 6.02
C LEU A 6 12.18 3.91 6.15
N VAL A 7 13.04 4.93 6.14
CA VAL A 7 14.48 4.78 6.38
C VAL A 7 14.72 4.16 7.77
N LYS A 8 14.09 4.74 8.80
CA LYS A 8 14.28 4.32 10.19
C LYS A 8 13.87 2.85 10.37
N VAL A 9 12.63 2.50 10.05
CA VAL A 9 12.11 1.14 10.22
C VAL A 9 12.85 0.14 9.33
N GLY A 10 13.22 0.54 8.11
CA GLY A 10 14.00 -0.30 7.21
C GLY A 10 15.36 -0.68 7.79
N ARG A 11 16.06 0.27 8.45
CA ARG A 11 17.32 -0.02 9.17
C ARG A 11 17.09 -0.94 10.35
N GLU A 12 16.09 -0.66 11.19
CA GLU A 12 15.77 -1.50 12.35
C GLU A 12 15.52 -2.96 11.94
N LEU A 13 14.79 -3.21 10.85
CA LEU A 13 14.54 -4.56 10.34
C LEU A 13 15.78 -5.21 9.72
N GLN A 14 16.59 -4.43 9.00
CA GLN A 14 17.84 -4.92 8.42
C GLN A 14 18.84 -5.33 9.51
N ASP A 15 19.00 -4.50 10.55
CA ASP A 15 19.91 -4.74 11.67
C ASP A 15 19.43 -5.92 12.54
N ALA A 16 18.12 -6.06 12.77
CA ALA A 16 17.57 -7.12 13.61
C ALA A 16 17.51 -8.50 12.93
N TYR A 17 17.28 -8.54 11.61
CA TYR A 17 16.98 -9.80 10.91
C TYR A 17 17.89 -10.12 9.72
N GLY A 18 18.82 -9.22 9.35
CA GLY A 18 19.75 -9.42 8.22
C GLY A 18 19.06 -9.47 6.85
N VAL A 19 17.84 -8.96 6.74
CA VAL A 19 17.03 -9.00 5.51
C VAL A 19 17.36 -7.85 4.57
N GLN A 20 17.11 -8.04 3.27
CA GLN A 20 17.17 -6.98 2.28
C GLN A 20 15.88 -6.17 2.28
N ILE A 21 16.00 -4.84 2.31
CA ILE A 21 14.85 -3.92 2.31
C ILE A 21 14.93 -3.01 1.09
N LYS A 22 13.89 -3.04 0.24
CA LYS A 22 13.63 -2.00 -0.76
C LYS A 22 12.49 -1.12 -0.29
N ARG A 23 12.72 0.19 -0.29
CA ARG A 23 11.73 1.19 0.13
C ARG A 23 11.10 1.84 -1.09
N ILE A 24 9.78 1.98 -1.08
CA ILE A 24 9.01 2.67 -2.14
C ILE A 24 8.10 3.68 -1.45
N VAL A 25 8.26 4.96 -1.77
CA VAL A 25 7.41 6.02 -1.23
C VAL A 25 6.16 6.10 -2.09
N ALA A 26 5.03 5.65 -1.54
CA ALA A 26 3.73 5.74 -2.19
C ALA A 26 2.74 6.56 -1.37
N ASP A 27 1.83 7.23 -2.09
CA ASP A 27 0.62 7.84 -1.56
C ASP A 27 -0.58 7.40 -2.42
N PHE A 28 -1.52 6.71 -1.79
CA PHE A 28 -2.70 6.15 -2.45
C PHE A 28 -3.87 7.13 -2.52
N SER A 29 -3.80 8.29 -1.85
CA SER A 29 -4.94 9.22 -1.72
C SER A 29 -5.43 9.77 -3.06
N ALA A 30 -4.53 9.91 -4.04
CA ALA A 30 -4.85 10.39 -5.38
C ALA A 30 -5.31 9.28 -6.35
N GLY A 31 -5.45 8.04 -5.88
CA GLY A 31 -5.91 6.92 -6.70
C GLY A 31 -4.89 6.46 -7.74
N ALA A 32 -5.33 6.32 -9.00
CA ALA A 32 -4.61 5.63 -10.08
C ALA A 32 -3.18 6.09 -10.45
N PRO A 33 -2.77 7.37 -10.31
CA PRO A 33 -1.47 7.82 -10.80
C PRO A 33 -0.24 7.10 -10.18
N ILE A 34 -0.32 6.70 -8.91
CA ILE A 34 0.82 6.14 -8.16
C ILE A 34 1.27 4.75 -8.64
N TYR A 35 0.37 3.95 -9.22
CA TYR A 35 0.67 2.56 -9.57
C TYR A 35 1.66 2.43 -10.72
N SER A 36 1.80 3.45 -11.57
CA SER A 36 2.82 3.49 -12.62
C SER A 36 4.24 3.53 -12.03
N HIS A 37 4.44 4.30 -10.96
CA HIS A 37 5.68 4.36 -10.20
C HIS A 37 5.94 3.04 -9.46
N ILE A 38 4.94 2.53 -8.73
CA ILE A 38 5.04 1.25 -8.01
C ILE A 38 5.42 0.10 -8.97
N ARG A 39 4.78 0.04 -10.15
CA ARG A 39 5.10 -0.99 -11.16
C ARG A 39 6.57 -0.94 -11.59
N LYS A 40 7.10 0.26 -11.83
CA LYS A 40 8.51 0.44 -12.21
C LYS A 40 9.44 -0.01 -11.09
N GLU A 41 9.13 0.35 -9.85
CA GLU A 41 9.93 -0.04 -8.69
C GLU A 41 9.88 -1.56 -8.43
N LEU A 42 8.77 -2.23 -8.70
CA LEU A 42 8.63 -3.68 -8.51
C LEU A 42 9.20 -4.52 -9.67
N ALA A 43 9.70 -3.90 -10.73
CA ALA A 43 10.21 -4.62 -11.89
C ALA A 43 11.39 -5.53 -11.51
N GLY A 44 11.30 -6.82 -11.90
CA GLY A 44 12.33 -7.82 -11.63
C GLY A 44 12.32 -8.39 -10.20
N ILE A 45 11.42 -7.94 -9.32
CA ILE A 45 11.29 -8.46 -7.96
C ILE A 45 10.35 -9.67 -7.97
N ASP A 46 10.81 -10.77 -7.38
CA ASP A 46 9.97 -11.93 -7.10
C ASP A 46 9.15 -11.67 -5.82
N ILE A 47 7.82 -11.69 -5.95
CA ILE A 47 6.90 -11.33 -4.86
C ILE A 47 6.09 -12.55 -4.45
N GLY A 48 6.39 -13.09 -3.27
CA GLY A 48 5.68 -14.24 -2.71
C GLY A 48 4.47 -13.88 -1.85
N ILE A 49 4.47 -12.71 -1.21
CA ILE A 49 3.42 -12.27 -0.29
C ILE A 49 3.12 -10.79 -0.56
N LEU A 50 1.83 -10.45 -0.68
CA LEU A 50 1.31 -9.09 -0.68
C LEU A 50 0.47 -8.90 0.58
N VAL A 51 0.78 -7.86 1.37
CA VAL A 51 -0.03 -7.45 2.51
C VAL A 51 -0.65 -6.09 2.21
N ASN A 52 -1.95 -6.07 1.93
CA ASN A 52 -2.72 -4.85 1.77
C ASN A 52 -3.18 -4.38 3.16
N ASN A 53 -2.44 -3.44 3.75
CA ASN A 53 -2.64 -2.96 5.12
C ASN A 53 -2.87 -1.43 5.21
N VAL A 54 -2.87 -0.72 4.09
CA VAL A 54 -3.08 0.74 4.13
C VAL A 54 -4.55 1.04 4.45
N GLY A 55 -4.77 2.02 5.32
CA GLY A 55 -6.10 2.44 5.73
C GLY A 55 -6.09 3.85 6.30
N ILE A 56 -7.17 4.61 6.04
CA ILE A 56 -7.47 5.89 6.67
C ILE A 56 -8.95 5.97 7.04
N VAL A 57 -9.28 6.89 7.94
CA VAL A 57 -10.64 7.38 8.21
C VAL A 57 -10.71 8.84 7.79
N PRO A 58 -11.92 9.43 7.62
CA PRO A 58 -12.06 10.87 7.42
C PRO A 58 -11.32 11.67 8.50
N ASP A 59 -10.86 12.87 8.14
CA ASP A 59 -10.19 13.75 9.10
C ASP A 59 -11.22 14.10 10.21
N ASN A 60 -10.81 14.05 11.47
CA ASN A 60 -11.71 14.14 12.65
C ASN A 60 -12.77 13.01 12.73
N GLY A 61 -12.40 11.76 12.40
CA GLY A 61 -13.27 10.58 12.19
C GLY A 61 -14.24 10.12 13.30
N LEU A 62 -14.69 10.99 14.21
CA LEU A 62 -15.82 10.80 15.12
C LEU A 62 -16.97 11.79 14.84
N ASP A 63 -16.90 12.59 13.77
CA ASP A 63 -17.98 13.50 13.41
C ASP A 63 -19.13 12.80 12.66
N LEU A 64 -20.26 13.49 12.52
CA LEU A 64 -21.39 13.02 11.73
C LEU A 64 -21.03 12.96 10.25
N PHE A 65 -21.63 12.02 9.53
CA PHE A 65 -21.30 11.75 8.12
C PHE A 65 -21.46 12.99 7.23
N GLU A 66 -22.51 13.78 7.44
CA GLU A 66 -22.80 15.00 6.70
C GLU A 66 -21.82 16.15 6.96
N ASN A 67 -21.02 16.07 8.04
CA ASN A 67 -20.08 17.13 8.42
C ASN A 67 -18.73 16.98 7.74
N HIS A 68 -18.42 15.81 7.18
CA HIS A 68 -17.17 15.61 6.46
C HIS A 68 -17.28 16.11 5.00
N PRO A 69 -16.24 16.77 4.48
CA PRO A 69 -16.15 17.09 3.05
C PRO A 69 -16.23 15.82 2.20
N ALA A 70 -16.88 15.91 1.03
CA ALA A 70 -17.03 14.77 0.12
C ALA A 70 -15.67 14.19 -0.32
N GLU A 71 -14.65 15.03 -0.37
CA GLU A 71 -13.28 14.69 -0.74
C GLU A 71 -12.64 13.69 0.22
N ASP A 72 -13.02 13.71 1.51
CA ASP A 72 -12.50 12.78 2.51
C ASP A 72 -12.99 11.36 2.24
N TYR A 73 -14.24 11.22 1.82
CA TYR A 73 -14.80 9.93 1.43
C TYR A 73 -14.14 9.38 0.16
N LEU A 74 -13.93 10.24 -0.85
CA LEU A 74 -13.21 9.83 -2.07
C LEU A 74 -11.77 9.41 -1.75
N ARG A 75 -11.10 10.14 -0.86
CA ARG A 75 -9.77 9.80 -0.36
C ARG A 75 -9.77 8.45 0.37
N MET A 76 -10.75 8.23 1.24
CA MET A 76 -10.91 6.98 1.99
C MET A 76 -11.17 5.79 1.05
N VAL A 77 -12.02 5.94 0.05
CA VAL A 77 -12.27 4.92 -0.97
C VAL A 77 -10.99 4.62 -1.76
N ASN A 78 -10.23 5.64 -2.15
CA ASN A 78 -8.96 5.47 -2.85
C ASN A 78 -7.95 4.67 -2.03
N VAL A 79 -7.79 5.02 -0.74
CA VAL A 79 -6.81 4.37 0.14
C VAL A 79 -7.27 2.99 0.58
N ASN A 80 -8.51 2.80 1.03
CA ASN A 80 -8.92 1.57 1.69
C ASN A 80 -9.40 0.50 0.69
N ILE A 81 -10.00 0.92 -0.43
CA ILE A 81 -10.64 0.01 -1.39
C ILE A 81 -9.80 -0.09 -2.67
N VAL A 82 -9.56 1.05 -3.34
CA VAL A 82 -8.89 1.06 -4.65
C VAL A 82 -7.45 0.56 -4.54
N SER A 83 -6.74 0.89 -3.44
CA SER A 83 -5.37 0.40 -3.22
C SER A 83 -5.28 -1.12 -3.16
N THR A 84 -6.16 -1.76 -2.39
CA THR A 84 -6.23 -3.22 -2.26
C THR A 84 -6.46 -3.88 -3.62
N LEU A 85 -7.39 -3.34 -4.42
CA LEU A 85 -7.70 -3.88 -5.74
C LEU A 85 -6.54 -3.71 -6.72
N LEU A 86 -5.97 -2.51 -6.83
CA LEU A 86 -4.95 -2.21 -7.84
C LEU A 86 -3.57 -2.77 -7.48
N MET A 87 -3.21 -2.85 -6.19
CA MET A 87 -2.00 -3.56 -5.77
C MET A 87 -2.11 -5.05 -6.05
N THR A 88 -3.26 -5.66 -5.76
CA THR A 88 -3.51 -7.07 -6.08
C THR A 88 -3.46 -7.29 -7.59
N HIS A 89 -4.11 -6.45 -8.38
CA HIS A 89 -4.06 -6.53 -9.84
C HIS A 89 -2.63 -6.43 -10.40
N LEU A 90 -1.79 -5.57 -9.80
CA LEU A 90 -0.40 -5.38 -10.21
C LEU A 90 0.48 -6.60 -9.87
N VAL A 91 0.33 -7.17 -8.67
CA VAL A 91 1.20 -8.23 -8.16
C VAL A 91 0.77 -9.64 -8.59
N LEU A 92 -0.54 -9.87 -8.79
CA LEU A 92 -1.10 -11.19 -9.08
C LEU A 92 -0.46 -11.87 -10.31
N PRO A 93 -0.15 -11.18 -11.44
CA PRO A 93 0.54 -11.80 -12.56
C PRO A 93 1.93 -12.34 -12.19
N ILE A 94 2.67 -11.67 -11.29
CA ILE A 94 4.00 -12.09 -10.83
C ILE A 94 3.87 -13.41 -10.05
N MET A 95 2.93 -13.46 -9.10
CA MET A 95 2.64 -14.66 -8.31
C MET A 95 2.17 -15.83 -9.19
N LYS A 96 1.28 -15.56 -10.17
CA LYS A 96 0.82 -16.59 -11.12
C LYS A 96 1.97 -17.17 -11.95
N LYS A 97 2.88 -16.32 -12.44
CA LYS A 97 4.07 -16.77 -13.18
C LYS A 97 4.97 -17.64 -12.31
N ALA A 98 5.13 -17.29 -11.04
CA ALA A 98 5.90 -18.07 -10.07
C ALA A 98 5.17 -19.33 -9.57
N ARG A 99 3.88 -19.49 -9.89
CA ARG A 99 2.98 -20.55 -9.38
C ARG A 99 2.95 -20.63 -7.84
N ARG A 100 3.16 -19.49 -7.18
CA ARG A 100 3.13 -19.35 -5.72
C ARG A 100 2.76 -17.92 -5.37
N GLY A 101 1.98 -17.73 -4.31
CA GLY A 101 1.60 -16.40 -3.85
C GLY A 101 0.60 -16.45 -2.72
N MET A 102 0.64 -15.43 -1.86
CA MET A 102 -0.34 -15.19 -0.81
C MET A 102 -0.71 -13.71 -0.79
N VAL A 103 -2.01 -13.41 -0.75
CA VAL A 103 -2.53 -12.05 -0.58
C VAL A 103 -3.24 -11.99 0.76
N ILE A 104 -2.82 -11.07 1.63
CA ILE A 104 -3.41 -10.81 2.94
C ILE A 104 -4.01 -9.40 2.90
N ASN A 105 -5.32 -9.29 3.13
CA ASN A 105 -6.00 -8.01 3.25
C ASN A 105 -6.31 -7.77 4.72
N VAL A 106 -5.77 -6.70 5.29
CA VAL A 106 -6.08 -6.27 6.66
C VAL A 106 -7.22 -5.26 6.57
N SER A 107 -8.36 -5.61 7.17
CA SER A 107 -9.56 -4.77 7.25
C SER A 107 -9.96 -4.59 8.71
N SER A 108 -10.85 -3.62 8.98
CA SER A 108 -11.53 -3.38 10.26
C SER A 108 -13.02 -3.60 10.15
#